data_AF-A0A2J4R2G8-F1
#
_entry.id   AF-A0A2J4R2G8-F1
#
_cell.length_a   1.000
_cell.length_b   1.000
_cell.length_c   1.000
_cell.angle_alpha   90.00
_cell.angle_beta   90.00
_cell.angle_gamma   90.00
#
_symmetry.space_group_name_H-M   'P 1'
#
loop_
_entity.id
_entity.type
_entity.pdbx_description
1 polymer ?
#
loop_
_entity_poly.entity_id
_entity_poly.type
_entity_poly.pdbx_seq_one_letter_code
_entity_poly.pdbx_strand_id
1 'polypeptide(L)' 'MKTIKGPGIFLAQFIGAQAPFNTLEGLAQWAAGLGYQALQIPCNHPAIFDVERAAASQTYCDEVSGILAEQGLAIGELST' A
#
# COMPACT_ATOMS: atom_id res chain seq x y z
N MET A 1 -14.79 -15.99 15.09
CA MET A 1 -14.18 -14.90 14.29
C MET A 1 -12.69 -15.15 14.25
N LYS A 2 -12.12 -15.45 13.07
CA LYS A 2 -10.67 -15.60 12.94
C LYS A 2 -10.08 -14.19 13.02
N THR A 3 -9.26 -13.97 14.03
CA THR A 3 -8.46 -12.79 14.40
C THR A 3 -8.57 -11.54 13.51
N ILE A 4 -9.10 -10.43 14.06
CA ILE A 4 -9.01 -9.11 13.44
C ILE A 4 -7.54 -8.65 13.53
N LYS A 5 -6.93 -8.31 12.39
CA LYS A 5 -5.52 -7.91 12.29
C LYS A 5 -5.26 -6.40 12.40
N GLY A 6 -6.28 -5.62 12.77
CA GLY A 6 -6.22 -4.17 12.86
C GLY A 6 -6.97 -3.44 11.74
N PRO A 7 -7.01 -2.10 11.78
CA PRO A 7 -7.74 -1.29 10.81
C PRO A 7 -7.01 -1.23 9.46
N GLY A 8 -7.78 -1.38 8.38
CA GLY A 8 -7.32 -1.19 7.01
C GLY A 8 -7.82 0.12 6.40
N ILE A 9 -7.13 0.64 5.38
CA ILE A 9 -7.54 1.83 4.62
C ILE A 9 -7.41 1.62 3.12
N PHE A 10 -8.37 2.14 2.36
CA PHE A 10 -8.35 2.13 0.89
C PHE A 10 -7.72 3.41 0.32
N LEU A 11 -6.61 3.25 -0.39
CA LEU A 11 -5.75 4.37 -0.80
C LEU A 11 -6.30 5.22 -1.94
N ALA A 12 -7.19 4.70 -2.80
CA ALA A 12 -7.53 5.34 -4.07
C ALA A 12 -7.98 6.80 -3.95
N GLN A 13 -8.79 7.12 -2.93
CA GLN A 13 -9.30 8.48 -2.70
C GLN A 13 -8.25 9.47 -2.18
N PHE A 14 -7.08 8.98 -1.77
CA PHE A 14 -6.00 9.79 -1.21
C PHE A 14 -4.86 10.01 -2.20
N ILE A 15 -4.80 9.27 -3.31
CA ILE A 15 -3.73 9.41 -4.31
C ILE A 15 -3.85 10.78 -4.99
N GLY A 16 -2.74 11.51 -5.05
CA GLY A 16 -2.68 12.84 -5.63
C GLY A 16 -1.33 13.14 -6.28
N ALA A 17 -1.20 14.33 -6.88
CA ALA A 17 0.01 14.72 -7.61
C ALA A 17 1.18 15.20 -6.72
N GLN A 18 0.93 15.43 -5.42
CA GLN A 18 1.89 16.04 -4.50
C GLN A 18 2.19 15.13 -3.32
N ALA A 19 3.39 15.27 -2.74
CA ALA A 19 3.78 14.56 -1.53
C ALA A 19 2.87 14.94 -0.34
N PRO A 20 2.60 13.99 0.59
CA PRO A 20 3.06 12.60 0.58
C PRO A 20 2.19 11.65 -0.26
N PHE A 21 1.22 12.17 -1.01
CA PHE A 21 0.14 11.39 -1.63
C PHE A 21 0.45 10.87 -3.05
N ASN A 22 1.67 11.09 -3.53
CA ASN A 22 2.10 10.76 -4.89
C ASN A 22 3.07 9.57 -4.98
N THR A 23 3.42 8.94 -3.85
CA THR A 23 4.25 7.73 -3.80
C THR A 23 3.70 6.73 -2.80
N LEU A 24 4.07 5.45 -2.93
CA LEU A 24 3.66 4.42 -1.98
C LEU A 24 4.24 4.66 -0.59
N GLU A 25 5.52 5.05 -0.49
CA GLU A 25 6.20 5.34 0.77
C GLU A 25 5.51 6.48 1.53
N GLY A 26 5.14 7.56 0.84
CA GLY A 26 4.46 8.69 1.46
C GLY A 26 3.06 8.33 1.96
N LEU A 27 2.30 7.58 1.16
CA LEU A 27 0.99 7.05 1.55
C LEU A 27 1.10 6.10 2.75
N ALA A 28 2.11 5.21 2.75
CA ALA A 28 2.36 4.27 3.84
C ALA A 28 2.73 5.00 5.14
N GLN A 29 3.66 5.95 5.09
CA GLN A 29 4.05 6.75 6.25
C GLN A 29 2.84 7.52 6.82
N TRP A 30 2.04 8.14 5.95
CA TRP A 30 0.83 8.84 6.35
C TRP A 30 -0.19 7.91 7.02
N ALA A 31 -0.48 6.74 6.43
CA ALA A 31 -1.43 5.79 6.97
C ALA A 31 -0.97 5.19 8.32
N ALA A 32 0.32 4.85 8.44
CA ALA A 32 0.90 4.38 9.70
C ALA A 32 0.79 5.44 10.81
N GLY A 33 1.01 6.72 10.48
CA GLY A 33 0.83 7.84 11.41
C GLY A 33 -0.60 8.01 11.94
N LEU A 34 -1.60 7.49 11.21
CA LEU A 34 -3.00 7.45 11.64
C LEU A 34 -3.38 6.16 12.40
N GLY A 35 -2.46 5.22 12.55
CA GLY A 35 -2.68 3.95 13.26
C GLY A 35 -3.30 2.83 12.41
N TYR A 36 -3.29 2.96 11.08
CA TYR A 36 -3.65 1.85 10.19
C TYR A 36 -2.60 0.73 10.25
N GLN A 37 -3.04 -0.51 10.03
CA GLN A 37 -2.19 -1.71 10.03
C GLN A 37 -2.15 -2.41 8.66
N ALA A 38 -3.08 -2.07 7.76
CA ALA A 38 -3.12 -2.63 6.42
C ALA A 38 -3.58 -1.61 5.37
N LEU A 39 -3.03 -1.73 4.16
CA LEU A 39 -3.43 -0.91 3.01
C LEU A 39 -4.18 -1.76 1.99
N GLN A 40 -5.29 -1.25 1.48
CA GLN A 40 -5.91 -1.71 0.24
C GLN A 40 -5.40 -0.82 -0.89
N ILE A 41 -4.71 -1.42 -1.87
CA ILE A 41 -3.95 -0.72 -2.88
C ILE A 41 -4.63 -0.87 -4.26
N PRO A 42 -4.99 0.24 -4.92
CA PRO A 42 -5.58 0.18 -6.25
C PRO A 42 -4.54 -0.17 -7.31
N CYS A 43 -4.84 -1.16 -8.15
CA CYS A 43 -3.96 -1.63 -9.22
C CYS A 43 -4.06 -0.80 -10.51
N ASN A 44 -4.94 0.21 -10.55
CA ASN A 44 -5.11 1.12 -11.69
C ASN A 44 -4.25 2.39 -11.59
N HIS A 45 -3.32 2.46 -10.64
CA HIS A 45 -2.35 3.55 -10.47
C HIS A 45 -0.91 3.01 -10.52
N PRO A 46 -0.31 2.80 -11.71
CA PRO A 46 1.02 2.21 -11.85
C PRO A 46 2.15 2.98 -11.16
N ALA A 47 1.97 4.30 -10.97
CA ALA A 47 2.90 5.13 -10.22
C ALA A 47 2.93 4.81 -8.71
N ILE A 48 1.88 4.18 -8.17
CA ILE A 48 1.78 3.75 -6.77
C ILE A 48 1.99 2.25 -6.65
N PHE A 49 1.36 1.46 -7.53
CA PHE A 49 1.52 0.01 -7.59
C PHE A 49 1.32 -0.50 -9.02
N ASP A 50 2.36 -1.10 -9.57
CA ASP A 50 2.38 -1.67 -10.91
C ASP A 50 2.06 -3.17 -10.85
N VAL A 51 0.80 -3.51 -11.12
CA VAL A 51 0.31 -4.90 -11.05
C VAL A 51 0.92 -5.80 -12.11
N GLU A 52 1.29 -5.26 -13.28
CA GLU A 52 1.94 -6.03 -14.34
C GLU A 52 3.36 -6.39 -13.93
N ARG A 53 4.10 -5.42 -13.36
CA ARG A 53 5.43 -5.66 -12.80
C ARG A 53 5.36 -6.63 -11.60
N ALA A 54 4.35 -6.53 -10.75
CA ALA A 54 4.13 -7.47 -9.65
C ALA A 54 3.91 -8.90 -10.14
N ALA A 55 3.16 -9.09 -11.23
CA ALA A 55 2.95 -10.41 -11.82
C ALA A 55 4.25 -11.03 -12.40
N ALA A 56 5.21 -10.20 -12.83
CA ALA A 56 6.42 -10.66 -13.50
C ALA A 56 7.68 -10.66 -12.61
N SER A 57 7.65 -10.05 -11.42
CA SER A 57 8.84 -9.83 -10.60
C SER A 57 8.57 -10.04 -9.11
N GLN A 58 9.09 -11.13 -8.55
CA GLN A 58 9.09 -11.37 -7.11
C GLN A 58 9.86 -10.27 -6.36
N THR A 59 10.98 -9.80 -6.92
CA THR A 59 11.75 -8.70 -6.34
C THR A 59 10.92 -7.44 -6.15
N TYR A 60 10.06 -7.10 -7.11
CA TYR A 60 9.17 -5.95 -6.96
C TYR A 60 8.13 -6.15 -5.86
N CYS A 61 7.56 -7.36 -5.76
CA CYS A 61 6.65 -7.70 -4.66
C CYS A 61 7.33 -7.62 -3.29
N ASP A 62 8.59 -8.03 -3.20
CA ASP A 62 9.39 -7.96 -1.98
C ASP A 62 9.75 -6.50 -1.63
N GLU A 63 10.08 -5.67 -2.63
CA GLU A 63 10.31 -4.22 -2.48
C GLU A 63 9.07 -3.51 -1.91
N VAL A 64 7.91 -3.73 -2.54
CA VAL A 64 6.62 -3.17 -2.09
C VAL A 64 6.30 -3.62 -0.67
N SER A 65 6.45 -4.92 -0.38
CA SER A 65 6.20 -5.47 0.94
C SER A 65 7.17 -4.91 1.99
N GLY A 66 8.42 -4.68 1.59
CA GLY A 66 9.46 -4.05 2.41
C GLY A 66 9.10 -2.62 2.81
N ILE A 67 8.69 -1.79 1.84
CA ILE A 67 8.23 -0.41 2.07
C ILE A 67 7.14 -0.36 3.14
N LEU A 68 6.15 -1.26 3.06
CA LEU A 68 5.06 -1.31 4.04
C LEU A 68 5.55 -1.84 5.40
N ALA A 69 6.36 -2.89 5.40
CA ALA A 69 6.88 -3.50 6.61
C ALA A 69 7.74 -2.52 7.45
N GLU A 70 8.52 -1.65 6.81
CA GLU A 70 9.27 -0.59 7.48
C GLU A 70 8.37 0.39 8.26
N GLN A 71 7.11 0.53 7.85
CA GLN A 71 6.10 1.35 8.53
C GLN A 71 5.17 0.52 9.44
N GLY A 72 5.42 -0.77 9.62
CA GLY A 72 4.56 -1.68 10.38
C GLY A 72 3.21 -1.98 9.69
N LEU A 73 3.13 -1.75 8.38
CA LEU A 73 1.95 -1.98 7.55
C LEU A 73 2.07 -3.28 6.75
N ALA A 74 0.92 -3.81 6.35
CA ALA A 74 0.83 -4.93 5.41
C ALA A 74 -0.07 -4.58 4.21
N ILE A 75 0.08 -5.32 3.10
CA ILE A 75 -0.95 -5.34 2.06
C ILE A 75 -2.15 -6.10 2.62
N GLY A 76 -3.29 -5.42 2.74
CA GLY A 76 -4.57 -6.05 3.09
C GLY A 76 -5.25 -6.65 1.86
N GLU A 77 -5.32 -5.87 0.79
CA GLU A 77 -6.00 -6.25 -0.45
C GLU A 77 -5.43 -5.47 -1.65
N LEU A 78 -5.47 -6.09 -2.83
CA LEU A 78 -5.26 -5.44 -4.12
C LEU A 78 -6.61 -5.28 -4.82
N SER A 79 -6.95 -4.06 -5.26
CA SER A 79 -8.27 -3.75 -5.83
C SER A 79 -8.18 -3.27 -7.28
N THR A 80 -9.15 -3.65 -8.10
CA THR A 80 -9.29 -3.22 -9.51
C THR A 80 -10.30 -2.09 -9.66
#